data_AF-A0A923KIQ5-F1
#
_entry.id   AF-A0A923KIQ5-F1
#
_cell.length_a   1.000
_cell.length_b   1.000
_cell.length_c   1.000
_cell.angle_alpha   90.00
_cell.angle_beta   90.00
_cell.angle_gamma   90.00
#
_symmetry.space_group_name_H-M   'P 1'
#
loop_
_entity.id
_entity.type
_entity.pdbx_description
1 polymer ?
#
loop_
_entity_poly.entity_id
_entity_poly.type
_entity_poly.pdbx_seq_one_letter_code
_entity_poly.pdbx_strand_id
1 'polypeptide(L)'
;MTNNTPNSCVKIDCDCQHVWSLAQEFAFKRLSAKPPVLNKTNMLLYQYNVRARRISATYARFYLETEEHGNPAKKGRYYWAALAAFASKTVACSIEDPRVKTIGTVLQGLGKGNMWLFYEIAPWHWAYSLSSKSFDMCKATRSGDNFVTPILDSIKAMPWAKEALPKINNFKWNELLEYGFNKVKKIESMEPLMPGRPAAQLEHLLSIAKHEQGKILQPLIYDDEDFKWWIQQQRSAWVNWASPALKLVFASSCDTDDPELESVAPRDTMLEDFKSRMIWIDLAAKKFHGLMQAKKYFMEHQLQTIASWVGHQDDQIVTPTMPL
;
A
#
# COMPACT_ATOMS: atom_id res chain seq x y z
N MET A 1 -9.82 22.24 -3.88
CA MET A 1 -10.35 23.45 -4.56
C MET A 1 -11.82 23.57 -4.20
N THR A 2 -12.23 24.65 -3.55
CA THR A 2 -13.66 24.99 -3.44
C THR A 2 -13.91 26.13 -4.37
N ASN A 3 -14.88 25.92 -5.25
CA ASN A 3 -15.57 27.03 -5.84
C ASN A 3 -16.20 27.85 -4.71
N ASN A 4 -15.75 29.08 -4.51
CA ASN A 4 -16.23 29.93 -3.41
C ASN A 4 -17.59 30.57 -3.73
N THR A 5 -18.13 30.33 -4.93
CA THR A 5 -19.50 30.70 -5.29
C THR A 5 -20.38 29.45 -5.36
N PRO A 6 -21.41 29.34 -4.50
CA PRO A 6 -22.43 28.31 -4.66
C PRO A 6 -23.04 28.36 -6.07
N ASN A 7 -23.27 27.20 -6.68
CA ASN A 7 -23.91 27.04 -8.00
C ASN A 7 -23.16 27.67 -9.20
N SER A 8 -21.89 28.04 -9.09
CA SER A 8 -21.11 28.44 -10.28
C SER A 8 -20.34 27.24 -10.87
N CYS A 9 -20.00 27.34 -12.15
CA CYS A 9 -19.13 26.39 -12.84
C CYS A 9 -17.88 27.15 -13.28
N VAL A 10 -16.71 26.70 -12.82
CA VAL A 10 -15.43 27.23 -13.27
C VAL A 10 -14.80 26.19 -14.18
N LYS A 11 -14.41 26.62 -15.39
CA LYS A 11 -13.61 25.77 -16.27
C LYS A 11 -12.21 25.67 -15.69
N ILE A 12 -11.82 24.46 -15.29
CA ILE A 12 -10.47 24.17 -14.82
C ILE A 12 -9.81 23.34 -15.92
N ASP A 13 -8.73 23.87 -16.50
CA ASP A 13 -7.87 23.09 -17.38
C ASP A 13 -6.99 22.20 -16.49
N CYS A 14 -7.31 20.91 -16.43
CA CYS A 14 -6.59 19.94 -15.60
C CYS A 14 -5.21 19.63 -16.22
N ASP A 15 -4.19 20.38 -15.81
CA ASP A 15 -2.80 20.06 -16.10
C ASP A 15 -2.30 18.87 -15.27
N CYS A 16 -1.03 18.50 -15.46
CA CYS A 16 -0.43 17.40 -14.71
C CYS A 16 -0.36 17.64 -13.20
N GLN A 17 -0.22 18.89 -12.74
CA GLN A 17 -0.24 19.21 -11.32
C GLN A 17 -1.62 18.88 -10.72
N HIS A 18 -2.70 19.16 -11.46
CA HIS A 18 -4.07 18.85 -11.05
C HIS A 18 -4.33 17.34 -11.01
N VAL A 19 -3.88 16.59 -12.02
CA VAL A 19 -4.02 15.12 -12.05
C VAL A 19 -3.37 14.49 -10.82
N TRP A 20 -2.13 14.88 -10.50
CA TRP A 20 -1.44 14.34 -9.32
C TRP A 20 -2.06 14.80 -8.01
N SER A 21 -2.60 16.01 -7.96
CA SER A 21 -3.29 16.53 -6.78
C SER A 21 -4.56 15.74 -6.47
N LEU A 22 -5.36 15.39 -7.48
CA LEU A 22 -6.55 14.54 -7.33
C LEU A 22 -6.16 13.13 -6.85
N ALA A 23 -5.14 12.53 -7.47
CA ALA A 23 -4.68 11.20 -7.11
C ALA A 23 -4.11 11.15 -5.67
N GLN A 24 -3.42 12.19 -5.23
CA GLN A 24 -2.92 12.30 -3.86
C GLN A 24 -4.05 12.54 -2.87
N GLU A 25 -5.03 13.38 -3.23
CA GLU A 25 -6.22 13.62 -2.41
C GLU A 25 -7.03 12.34 -2.21
N PHE A 26 -7.16 11.48 -3.23
CA PHE A 26 -7.76 10.15 -3.10
C PHE A 26 -7.11 9.35 -1.97
N ALA A 27 -5.77 9.30 -1.93
CA ALA A 27 -5.05 8.56 -0.90
C ALA A 27 -5.24 9.17 0.50
N PHE A 28 -5.28 10.50 0.61
CA PHE A 28 -5.58 11.18 1.88
C PHE A 28 -6.98 10.88 2.38
N LYS A 29 -7.99 11.03 1.52
CA LYS A 29 -9.39 10.74 1.85
C LYS A 29 -9.56 9.30 2.30
N ARG A 30 -8.83 8.36 1.67
CA ARG A 30 -8.91 6.94 2.03
C ARG A 30 -8.52 6.68 3.49
N LEU A 31 -7.47 7.34 3.98
CA LEU A 31 -7.01 7.16 5.35
C LEU A 31 -7.61 8.16 6.34
N SER A 32 -8.61 8.93 5.91
CA SER A 32 -9.24 9.93 6.76
C SER A 32 -10.71 9.61 7.03
N ALA A 33 -11.22 10.12 8.15
CA ALA A 33 -12.63 10.04 8.50
C ALA A 33 -13.05 11.29 9.27
N LYS A 34 -14.36 11.56 9.34
CA LYS A 34 -14.87 12.58 10.25
C LYS A 34 -14.72 12.06 11.68
N PRO A 35 -14.01 12.77 12.57
CA PRO A 35 -13.98 12.40 13.97
C PRO A 35 -15.38 12.56 14.58
N PRO A 36 -15.77 11.70 15.53
CA PRO A 36 -17.10 11.77 16.16
C PRO A 36 -17.40 13.12 16.82
N VAL A 37 -16.36 13.84 17.26
CA VAL A 37 -16.45 15.08 18.05
C VAL A 37 -16.31 16.35 17.19
N LEU A 38 -15.54 16.31 16.10
CA LEU A 38 -15.32 17.47 15.21
C LEU A 38 -16.02 17.22 13.87
N ASN A 39 -17.31 17.50 13.82
CA ASN A 39 -18.19 17.20 12.66
C ASN A 39 -17.88 17.99 11.36
N LYS A 40 -16.82 18.80 11.31
CA LYS A 40 -16.55 19.73 10.20
C LYS A 40 -15.43 19.31 9.25
N THR A 41 -14.46 18.48 9.67
CA THR A 41 -13.28 18.19 8.85
C THR A 41 -12.87 16.73 8.96
N ASN A 42 -12.54 16.10 7.82
CA ASN A 42 -11.93 14.77 7.82
C ASN A 42 -10.52 14.87 8.44
N MET A 43 -10.22 13.97 9.38
CA MET A 43 -8.91 13.83 10.00
C MET A 43 -8.33 12.46 9.66
N LEU A 44 -7.00 12.38 9.63
CA LEU A 44 -6.28 11.12 9.49
C LEU A 44 -6.73 10.16 10.60
N LEU A 45 -7.02 8.92 10.23
CA LEU A 45 -7.34 7.85 11.18
C LEU A 45 -6.15 7.65 12.11
N TYR A 46 -6.46 7.57 13.39
CA TYR A 46 -5.47 7.52 14.44
C TYR A 46 -4.89 6.12 14.59
N GLN A 47 -5.71 5.08 14.51
CA GLN A 47 -5.24 3.72 14.77
C GLN A 47 -4.53 3.14 13.55
N TYR A 48 -3.30 2.65 13.74
CA TYR A 48 -2.44 2.20 12.64
C TYR A 48 -2.97 0.92 11.97
N ASN A 49 -3.55 -0.01 12.73
CA ASN A 49 -4.24 -1.21 12.23
C ASN A 49 -5.49 -0.86 11.42
N VAL A 50 -6.23 0.20 11.78
CA VAL A 50 -7.39 0.69 11.00
C VAL A 50 -6.92 1.25 9.67
N ARG A 51 -5.87 2.09 9.68
CA ARG A 51 -5.22 2.57 8.43
C ARG A 51 -4.77 1.39 7.56
N ALA A 52 -4.07 0.42 8.12
CA ALA A 52 -3.57 -0.74 7.38
C ALA A 52 -4.70 -1.60 6.77
N ARG A 53 -5.85 -1.74 7.44
CA ARG A 53 -7.03 -2.39 6.86
C ARG A 53 -7.63 -1.60 5.68
N ARG A 54 -7.73 -0.28 5.79
CA ARG A 54 -8.21 0.54 4.66
C ARG A 54 -7.25 0.50 3.48
N ILE A 55 -5.95 0.47 3.74
CA ILE A 55 -4.91 0.31 2.71
C ILE A 55 -5.07 -1.05 2.02
N SER A 56 -5.15 -2.12 2.81
CA SER A 56 -5.40 -3.48 2.34
C SER A 56 -6.66 -3.58 1.46
N ALA A 57 -7.77 -2.99 1.93
CA ALA A 57 -9.02 -2.92 1.19
C ALA A 57 -8.86 -2.18 -0.15
N THR A 58 -8.12 -1.07 -0.16
CA THR A 58 -7.90 -0.28 -1.37
C THR A 58 -7.11 -1.07 -2.42
N TYR A 59 -6.07 -1.79 -2.01
CA TYR A 59 -5.32 -2.65 -2.92
C TYR A 59 -6.16 -3.82 -3.45
N ALA A 60 -7.00 -4.44 -2.61
CA ALA A 60 -7.95 -5.45 -3.08
C ALA A 60 -8.93 -4.88 -4.11
N ARG A 61 -9.43 -3.65 -3.88
CA ARG A 61 -10.34 -2.95 -4.80
C ARG A 61 -9.67 -2.58 -6.12
N PHE A 62 -8.38 -2.22 -6.13
CA PHE A 62 -7.62 -2.03 -7.37
C PHE A 62 -7.53 -3.34 -8.16
N TYR A 63 -7.14 -4.45 -7.52
CA TYR A 63 -7.07 -5.74 -8.23
C TYR A 63 -8.44 -6.17 -8.78
N LEU A 64 -9.49 -6.06 -7.97
CA LEU A 64 -10.86 -6.45 -8.30
C LEU A 64 -11.56 -5.46 -9.26
N GLU A 65 -10.93 -4.33 -9.55
CA GLU A 65 -11.48 -3.23 -10.37
C GLU A 65 -12.79 -2.66 -9.81
N THR A 66 -12.94 -2.67 -8.48
CA THR A 66 -14.09 -2.10 -7.76
C THR A 66 -13.79 -0.75 -7.13
N GLU A 67 -12.57 -0.24 -7.28
CA GLU A 67 -12.21 1.13 -6.89
C GLU A 67 -12.75 2.18 -7.86
N GLU A 68 -12.76 3.44 -7.46
CA GLU A 68 -13.04 4.57 -8.35
C GLU A 68 -12.22 4.48 -9.66
N HIS A 69 -12.89 4.68 -10.80
CA HIS A 69 -12.34 4.52 -12.15
C HIS A 69 -11.88 3.09 -12.53
N GLY A 70 -12.23 2.09 -11.72
CA GLY A 70 -12.01 0.68 -12.05
C GLY A 70 -12.78 0.24 -13.29
N ASN A 71 -12.25 -0.75 -14.01
CA ASN A 71 -12.92 -1.39 -15.15
C ASN A 71 -12.87 -2.92 -14.99
N PRO A 72 -13.99 -3.59 -14.67
CA PRO A 72 -14.04 -5.03 -14.48
C PRO A 72 -13.47 -5.87 -15.64
N ALA A 73 -13.55 -5.38 -16.88
CA ALA A 73 -12.96 -6.06 -18.05
C ALA A 73 -11.42 -6.09 -18.01
N LYS A 74 -10.79 -5.23 -17.20
CA LYS A 74 -9.34 -5.14 -17.03
C LYS A 74 -8.82 -5.86 -15.78
N LYS A 75 -9.67 -6.63 -15.07
CA LYS A 75 -9.32 -7.31 -13.81
C LYS A 75 -7.98 -8.06 -13.92
N GLY A 76 -7.14 -7.84 -12.91
CA GLY A 76 -5.81 -8.44 -12.84
C GLY A 76 -4.70 -7.68 -13.59
N ARG A 77 -4.96 -6.48 -14.14
CA ARG A 77 -3.89 -5.60 -14.64
C ARG A 77 -2.98 -5.09 -13.51
N TYR A 78 -3.54 -4.84 -12.32
CA TYR A 78 -2.83 -4.46 -11.11
C TYR A 78 -2.56 -5.69 -10.24
N TYR A 79 -1.85 -6.67 -10.80
CA TYR A 79 -1.63 -7.96 -10.14
C TYR A 79 -0.85 -7.83 -8.82
N TRP A 80 0.05 -6.85 -8.73
CA TRP A 80 0.76 -6.50 -7.50
C TRP A 80 -0.21 -6.18 -6.34
N ALA A 81 -1.29 -5.44 -6.63
CA ALA A 81 -2.22 -4.95 -5.63
C ALA A 81 -2.94 -6.10 -4.90
N ALA A 82 -3.16 -7.25 -5.54
CA ALA A 82 -3.72 -8.42 -4.86
C ALA A 82 -2.79 -8.96 -3.76
N LEU A 83 -1.49 -9.08 -4.05
CA LEU A 83 -0.51 -9.49 -3.03
C LEU A 83 -0.39 -8.43 -1.93
N ALA A 84 -0.36 -7.15 -2.33
CA ALA A 84 -0.26 -6.02 -1.43
C ALA A 84 -1.43 -5.92 -0.45
N ALA A 85 -2.64 -6.35 -0.87
CA ALA A 85 -3.80 -6.44 0.00
C ALA A 85 -3.52 -7.41 1.16
N PHE A 86 -3.06 -8.63 0.87
CA PHE A 86 -2.69 -9.58 1.91
C PHE A 86 -1.54 -9.07 2.79
N ALA A 87 -0.52 -8.45 2.20
CA ALA A 87 0.62 -7.92 2.94
C ALA A 87 0.21 -6.79 3.91
N SER A 88 -0.62 -5.85 3.46
CA SER A 88 -1.13 -4.76 4.30
C SER A 88 -2.08 -5.29 5.39
N LYS A 89 -2.85 -6.35 5.11
CA LYS A 89 -3.64 -7.07 6.12
C LYS A 89 -2.74 -7.69 7.18
N THR A 90 -1.64 -8.33 6.77
CA THR A 90 -0.63 -8.83 7.72
C THR A 90 -0.09 -7.72 8.60
N VAL A 91 0.19 -6.52 8.07
CA VAL A 91 0.60 -5.38 8.89
C VAL A 91 -0.45 -5.02 9.94
N ALA A 92 -1.74 -4.97 9.56
CA ALA A 92 -2.82 -4.72 10.50
C ALA A 92 -2.85 -5.76 11.64
N CYS A 93 -2.73 -7.04 11.30
CA CYS A 93 -2.68 -8.14 12.26
C CYS A 93 -1.44 -8.06 13.17
N SER A 94 -0.27 -7.71 12.63
CA SER A 94 0.96 -7.52 13.41
C SER A 94 0.82 -6.38 14.40
N ILE A 95 0.19 -5.26 14.01
CA ILE A 95 -0.08 -4.13 14.92
C ILE A 95 -1.04 -4.53 16.04
N GLU A 96 -1.93 -5.48 15.79
CA GLU A 96 -2.90 -5.95 16.78
C GLU A 96 -2.32 -6.92 17.80
N ASP A 97 -1.22 -7.58 17.44
CA ASP A 97 -0.50 -8.48 18.32
C ASP A 97 -0.04 -7.74 19.59
N PRO A 98 -0.43 -8.19 20.79
CA PRO A 98 -0.06 -7.54 22.05
C PRO A 98 1.45 -7.34 22.20
N ARG A 99 2.26 -8.22 21.60
CA ARG A 99 3.73 -8.21 21.70
C ARG A 99 4.34 -7.08 20.86
N VAL A 100 3.65 -6.64 19.81
CA VAL A 100 4.04 -5.49 18.99
C VAL A 100 3.52 -4.19 19.60
N LYS A 101 2.31 -4.18 20.18
CA LYS A 101 1.73 -2.99 20.83
C LYS A 101 2.58 -2.44 21.97
N THR A 102 3.30 -3.31 22.67
CA THR A 102 4.18 -2.91 23.78
C THR A 102 5.50 -2.29 23.32
N ILE A 103 5.80 -2.30 22.02
CA ILE A 103 7.07 -1.85 21.45
C ILE A 103 6.82 -0.68 20.50
N GLY A 104 6.87 0.54 21.06
CA GLY A 104 6.49 1.76 20.35
C GLY A 104 7.25 2.02 19.05
N THR A 105 8.55 1.72 18.99
CA THR A 105 9.39 1.91 17.79
C THR A 105 8.91 1.06 16.60
N VAL A 106 8.50 -0.17 16.86
CA VAL A 106 8.01 -1.11 15.83
C VAL A 106 6.63 -0.73 15.37
N LEU A 107 5.76 -0.41 16.32
CA LEU A 107 4.41 0.06 16.03
C LEU A 107 4.46 1.30 15.13
N GLN A 108 5.31 2.28 15.47
CA GLN A 108 5.53 3.48 14.66
C GLN A 108 6.19 3.15 13.32
N GLY A 109 7.19 2.27 13.27
CA GLY A 109 7.82 1.84 12.02
C GLY A 109 6.83 1.19 11.04
N LEU A 110 6.00 0.26 11.52
CA LEU A 110 4.95 -0.39 10.72
C LEU A 110 3.89 0.62 10.26
N GLY A 111 3.45 1.53 11.13
CA GLY A 111 2.51 2.60 10.80
C GLY A 111 3.07 3.58 9.75
N LYS A 112 4.31 4.05 9.95
CA LYS A 112 5.04 4.95 9.05
C LYS A 112 5.24 4.31 7.68
N GLY A 113 5.80 3.10 7.66
CA GLY A 113 6.09 2.37 6.43
C GLY A 113 4.83 2.08 5.61
N ASN A 114 3.77 1.56 6.23
CA ASN A 114 2.53 1.23 5.53
C ASN A 114 1.81 2.48 4.99
N MET A 115 1.77 3.57 5.76
CA MET A 115 1.13 4.83 5.34
C MET A 115 1.85 5.50 4.16
N TRP A 116 3.17 5.73 4.29
CA TRP A 116 3.92 6.44 3.25
C TRP A 116 4.09 5.62 1.98
N LEU A 117 4.17 4.29 2.11
CA LEU A 117 4.12 3.40 0.95
C LEU A 117 2.78 3.53 0.20
N PHE A 118 1.66 3.57 0.92
CA PHE A 118 0.35 3.77 0.32
C PHE A 118 0.22 5.13 -0.38
N TYR A 119 0.71 6.21 0.26
CA TYR A 119 0.74 7.54 -0.36
C TYR A 119 1.62 7.62 -1.59
N GLU A 120 2.63 6.77 -1.71
CA GLU A 120 3.46 6.69 -2.91
C GLU A 120 2.77 5.86 -4.00
N ILE A 121 2.34 4.65 -3.71
CA ILE A 121 1.88 3.68 -4.72
C ILE A 121 0.44 3.92 -5.21
N ALA A 122 -0.50 4.17 -4.30
CA ALA A 122 -1.92 4.20 -4.64
C ALA A 122 -2.28 5.31 -5.65
N PRO A 123 -1.71 6.53 -5.57
CA PRO A 123 -1.99 7.56 -6.55
C PRO A 123 -1.53 7.21 -7.98
N TRP A 124 -0.47 6.42 -8.17
CA TRP A 124 -0.08 5.95 -9.51
C TRP A 124 -1.17 5.08 -10.13
N HIS A 125 -1.69 4.12 -9.36
CA HIS A 125 -2.73 3.18 -9.79
C HIS A 125 -4.07 3.89 -10.03
N TRP A 126 -4.43 4.83 -9.15
CA TRP A 126 -5.63 5.63 -9.29
C TRP A 126 -5.56 6.53 -10.53
N ALA A 127 -4.45 7.26 -10.73
CA ALA A 127 -4.28 8.15 -11.89
C ALA A 127 -4.29 7.39 -13.23
N TYR A 128 -3.65 6.21 -13.28
CA TYR A 128 -3.71 5.35 -14.48
C TYR A 128 -5.13 4.87 -14.76
N SER A 129 -5.89 4.52 -13.72
CA SER A 129 -7.30 4.09 -13.85
C SER A 129 -8.20 5.23 -14.32
N LEU A 130 -7.99 6.45 -13.81
CA LEU A 130 -8.69 7.65 -14.25
C LEU A 130 -8.47 7.91 -15.75
N SER A 131 -7.22 7.91 -16.20
CA SER A 131 -6.86 8.12 -17.61
C SER A 131 -5.42 7.68 -17.86
N SER A 132 -5.23 6.54 -18.52
CA SER A 132 -3.89 6.05 -18.89
C SER A 132 -3.15 7.03 -19.81
N LYS A 133 -3.88 7.75 -20.67
CA LYS A 133 -3.31 8.81 -21.53
C LYS A 133 -2.77 9.97 -20.71
N SER A 134 -3.55 10.50 -19.76
CA SER A 134 -3.12 11.60 -18.89
C SER A 134 -1.99 11.14 -17.97
N PHE A 135 -2.06 9.93 -17.45
CA PHE A 135 -0.98 9.30 -16.70
C PHE A 135 0.33 9.29 -17.49
N ASP A 136 0.32 8.81 -18.74
CA ASP A 136 1.52 8.73 -19.57
C ASP A 136 2.14 10.10 -19.87
N MET A 137 1.30 11.12 -20.10
CA MET A 137 1.77 12.50 -20.30
C MET A 137 2.36 13.10 -19.02
N CYS A 138 1.85 12.70 -17.84
CA CYS A 138 2.13 13.39 -16.58
C CYS A 138 3.05 12.63 -15.62
N LYS A 139 3.33 11.34 -15.82
CA LYS A 139 4.10 10.49 -14.88
C LYS A 139 5.43 11.09 -14.45
N ALA A 140 6.14 11.74 -15.37
CA ALA A 140 7.43 12.37 -15.08
C ALA A 140 7.33 13.62 -14.19
N THR A 141 6.14 14.22 -14.05
CA THR A 141 5.96 15.49 -13.32
C THR A 141 5.54 15.29 -11.87
N ARG A 142 5.16 14.09 -11.43
CA ARG A 142 4.76 13.86 -10.04
C ARG A 142 5.96 14.10 -9.13
N SER A 143 5.76 14.93 -8.11
CA SER A 143 6.76 15.19 -7.07
C SER A 143 6.08 15.68 -5.81
N GLY A 144 6.66 15.40 -4.64
CA GLY A 144 6.34 15.98 -3.33
C GLY A 144 6.21 17.51 -3.31
N ASP A 145 6.84 18.17 -4.29
CA ASP A 145 6.86 19.63 -4.46
C ASP A 145 5.95 20.14 -5.60
N ASN A 146 5.31 19.25 -6.36
CA ASN A 146 4.53 19.59 -7.54
C ASN A 146 3.06 19.17 -7.43
N PHE A 147 2.38 19.76 -6.46
CA PHE A 147 0.93 19.66 -6.27
C PHE A 147 0.33 21.05 -6.08
N VAL A 148 -1.00 21.17 -6.19
CA VAL A 148 -1.68 22.42 -5.82
C VAL A 148 -1.50 22.68 -4.32
N THR A 149 -1.45 23.96 -3.93
CA THR A 149 -1.08 24.38 -2.55
C THR A 149 -1.83 23.63 -1.43
N PRO A 150 -3.16 23.45 -1.47
CA PRO A 150 -3.86 22.71 -0.41
C PRO A 150 -3.38 21.26 -0.22
N ILE A 151 -2.94 20.61 -1.29
CA ILE A 151 -2.41 19.25 -1.24
C ILE A 151 -0.97 19.26 -0.71
N LEU A 152 -0.14 20.23 -1.09
CA LEU A 152 1.21 20.41 -0.50
C LEU A 152 1.14 20.64 1.00
N ASP A 153 0.21 21.49 1.46
CA ASP A 153 0.02 21.76 2.87
C ASP A 153 -0.43 20.50 3.62
N SER A 154 -1.35 19.74 3.02
CA SER A 154 -1.80 18.45 3.56
C SER A 154 -0.65 17.44 3.66
N ILE A 155 0.19 17.32 2.63
CA ILE A 155 1.38 16.45 2.63
C ILE A 155 2.32 16.83 3.78
N LYS A 156 2.63 18.11 3.93
CA LYS A 156 3.56 18.62 4.95
C LYS A 156 3.03 18.42 6.37
N ALA A 157 1.71 18.42 6.54
CA ALA A 157 1.05 18.18 7.82
C ALA A 157 0.98 16.69 8.21
N MET A 158 1.27 15.76 7.30
CA MET A 158 1.23 14.33 7.61
C MET A 158 2.35 13.93 8.59
N PRO A 159 2.09 12.97 9.49
CA PRO A 159 3.12 12.41 10.35
C PRO A 159 4.34 11.94 9.56
N TRP A 160 5.53 12.23 10.09
CA TRP A 160 6.83 11.91 9.48
C TRP A 160 7.12 12.55 8.11
N ALA A 161 6.32 13.51 7.61
CA ALA A 161 6.51 14.07 6.27
C ALA A 161 7.93 14.59 5.99
N LYS A 162 8.49 15.36 6.94
CA LYS A 162 9.86 15.92 6.83
C LYS A 162 10.93 14.83 6.67
N GLU A 163 10.72 13.68 7.31
CA GLU A 163 11.65 12.54 7.26
C GLU A 163 11.39 11.67 6.03
N ALA A 164 10.12 11.35 5.76
CA ALA A 164 9.72 10.37 4.77
C ALA A 164 9.90 10.88 3.34
N LEU A 165 9.52 12.12 3.04
CA LEU A 165 9.51 12.67 1.68
C LEU A 165 10.89 12.61 1.01
N PRO A 166 12.00 13.07 1.64
CA PRO A 166 13.32 12.93 1.04
C PRO A 166 13.73 11.46 0.85
N LYS A 167 13.45 10.58 1.83
CA LYS A 167 13.81 9.16 1.81
C LYS A 167 13.12 8.39 0.68
N ILE A 168 11.88 8.76 0.33
CA ILE A 168 11.09 8.12 -0.75
C ILE A 168 11.21 8.87 -2.08
N ASN A 169 12.24 9.71 -2.23
CA ASN A 169 12.52 10.51 -3.42
C ASN A 169 11.33 11.37 -3.87
N ASN A 170 10.59 11.94 -2.92
CA ASN A 170 9.47 12.85 -3.16
C ASN A 170 8.46 12.30 -4.19
N PHE A 171 8.13 11.00 -4.15
CA PHE A 171 7.17 10.38 -5.08
C PHE A 171 7.55 10.43 -6.56
N LYS A 172 8.82 10.64 -6.90
CA LYS A 172 9.25 10.78 -8.31
C LYS A 172 9.21 9.46 -9.05
N TRP A 173 8.91 9.56 -10.34
CA TRP A 173 8.95 8.45 -11.29
C TRP A 173 10.33 7.81 -11.39
N ASN A 174 10.38 6.51 -11.69
CA ASN A 174 11.63 5.76 -11.86
C ASN A 174 11.45 4.55 -12.78
N GLU A 175 12.55 3.84 -13.05
CA GLU A 175 12.65 2.71 -13.97
C GLU A 175 11.80 1.48 -13.57
N LEU A 176 11.61 1.23 -12.27
CA LEU A 176 10.82 0.10 -11.78
C LEU A 176 9.32 0.37 -11.93
N LEU A 177 8.89 1.62 -11.72
CA LEU A 177 7.54 2.07 -12.03
C LEU A 177 7.29 2.03 -13.54
N GLU A 178 8.24 2.49 -14.35
CA GLU A 178 8.17 2.40 -15.81
C GLU A 178 7.96 0.97 -16.29
N TYR A 179 8.80 0.04 -15.83
CA TYR A 179 8.65 -1.37 -16.18
C TYR A 179 7.30 -1.93 -15.69
N GLY A 180 6.92 -1.66 -14.44
CA GLY A 180 5.68 -2.13 -13.84
C GLY A 180 4.43 -1.70 -14.60
N PHE A 181 4.32 -0.41 -14.96
CA PHE A 181 3.19 0.13 -15.72
C PHE A 181 3.24 -0.26 -17.21
N ASN A 182 4.41 -0.51 -17.79
CA ASN A 182 4.49 -1.12 -19.12
C ASN A 182 3.96 -2.57 -19.12
N LYS A 183 4.10 -3.31 -18.02
CA LYS A 183 3.42 -4.61 -17.86
C LYS A 183 1.90 -4.46 -17.70
N VAL A 184 1.41 -3.41 -17.04
CA VAL A 184 -0.03 -3.10 -17.00
C VAL A 184 -0.57 -2.98 -18.43
N LYS A 185 0.06 -2.17 -19.29
CA LYS A 185 -0.31 -2.02 -20.71
C LYS A 185 -0.29 -3.34 -21.46
N LYS A 186 0.77 -4.14 -21.27
CA LYS A 186 0.89 -5.48 -21.87
C LYS A 186 -0.26 -6.39 -21.44
N ILE A 187 -0.58 -6.44 -20.15
CA ILE A 187 -1.69 -7.24 -19.62
C ILE A 187 -3.03 -6.74 -20.20
N GLU A 188 -3.26 -5.44 -20.29
CA GLU A 188 -4.49 -4.89 -20.89
C GLU A 188 -4.68 -5.27 -22.37
N SER A 189 -3.59 -5.48 -23.12
CA SER A 189 -3.62 -5.92 -24.52
C SER A 189 -3.80 -7.43 -24.73
N MET A 190 -3.76 -8.23 -23.65
CA MET A 190 -3.84 -9.69 -23.70
C MET A 190 -5.23 -10.18 -23.34
N GLU A 191 -5.73 -11.16 -24.10
CA GLU A 191 -6.95 -11.88 -23.71
C GLU A 191 -6.79 -12.58 -22.34
N PRO A 192 -7.83 -12.66 -21.51
CA PRO A 192 -7.75 -13.25 -20.16
C PRO A 192 -7.19 -14.67 -20.10
N LEU A 193 -7.43 -15.49 -21.13
CA LEU A 193 -6.99 -16.89 -21.21
C LEU A 193 -5.68 -17.08 -21.99
N MET A 194 -5.03 -15.99 -22.42
CA MET A 194 -3.78 -16.09 -23.15
C MET A 194 -2.66 -16.67 -22.25
N PRO A 195 -1.94 -17.73 -22.67
CA PRO A 195 -0.95 -18.40 -21.83
C PRO A 195 0.18 -17.50 -21.28
N GLY A 196 0.52 -16.42 -22.00
CA GLY A 196 1.55 -15.46 -21.58
C GLY A 196 1.08 -14.42 -20.54
N ARG A 197 -0.23 -14.31 -20.30
CA ARG A 197 -0.80 -13.30 -19.39
C ARG A 197 -0.39 -13.53 -17.92
N PRO A 198 -0.43 -14.76 -17.36
CA PRO A 198 0.05 -15.03 -16.00
C PRO A 198 1.52 -14.64 -15.78
N ALA A 199 2.39 -14.91 -16.76
CA ALA A 199 3.79 -14.52 -16.67
C ALA A 199 3.96 -12.99 -16.62
N ALA A 200 3.25 -12.25 -17.48
CA ALA A 200 3.26 -10.78 -17.46
C ALA A 200 2.72 -10.20 -16.13
N GLN A 201 1.72 -10.86 -15.53
CA GLN A 201 1.18 -10.52 -14.21
C GLN A 201 2.22 -10.71 -13.09
N LEU A 202 2.96 -11.81 -13.09
CA LEU A 202 4.04 -12.04 -12.12
C LEU A 202 5.18 -11.03 -12.31
N GLU A 203 5.55 -10.71 -13.55
CA GLU A 203 6.55 -9.67 -13.85
C GLU A 203 6.12 -8.29 -13.37
N HIS A 204 4.85 -7.91 -13.56
CA HIS A 204 4.28 -6.68 -13.01
C HIS A 204 4.41 -6.67 -11.48
N LEU A 205 3.99 -7.76 -10.82
CA LEU A 205 4.05 -7.90 -9.37
C LEU A 205 5.46 -7.70 -8.83
N LEU A 206 6.44 -8.44 -9.37
CA LEU A 206 7.82 -8.38 -8.90
C LEU A 206 8.46 -7.01 -9.14
N SER A 207 8.10 -6.31 -10.21
CA SER A 207 8.63 -4.97 -10.48
C SER A 207 8.15 -3.95 -9.47
N ILE A 208 6.84 -3.92 -9.20
CA ILE A 208 6.30 -2.99 -8.21
C ILE A 208 6.79 -3.36 -6.81
N ALA A 209 6.85 -4.65 -6.45
CA ALA A 209 7.43 -5.09 -5.19
C ALA A 209 8.89 -4.65 -5.01
N LYS A 210 9.73 -4.72 -6.06
CA LYS A 210 11.12 -4.21 -5.99
C LYS A 210 11.17 -2.71 -5.74
N HIS A 211 10.29 -1.93 -6.37
CA HIS A 211 10.18 -0.49 -6.14
C HIS A 211 9.81 -0.22 -4.69
N GLU A 212 8.75 -0.83 -4.19
CA GLU A 212 8.30 -0.67 -2.81
C GLU A 212 9.38 -1.05 -1.81
N GLN A 213 9.99 -2.21 -1.98
CA GLN A 213 10.92 -2.76 -1.00
C GLN A 213 12.27 -2.05 -1.02
N GLY A 214 12.74 -1.62 -2.19
CA GLY A 214 14.06 -1.03 -2.36
C GLY A 214 14.08 0.49 -2.38
N LYS A 215 13.13 1.14 -3.07
CA LYS A 215 13.11 2.61 -3.22
C LYS A 215 12.32 3.29 -2.11
N ILE A 216 11.38 2.58 -1.46
CA ILE A 216 10.49 3.15 -0.45
C ILE A 216 10.84 2.62 0.94
N LEU A 217 10.60 1.33 1.21
CA LEU A 217 10.73 0.77 2.55
C LEU A 217 12.18 0.65 3.03
N GLN A 218 13.14 0.34 2.15
CA GLN A 218 14.54 0.26 2.55
C GLN A 218 15.02 1.57 3.21
N PRO A 219 15.00 2.73 2.51
CA PRO A 219 15.46 3.99 3.12
C PRO A 219 14.51 4.50 4.22
N LEU A 220 13.21 4.19 4.14
CA LEU A 220 12.21 4.73 5.07
C LEU A 220 12.22 4.05 6.44
N ILE A 221 12.29 2.72 6.47
CA ILE A 221 12.16 1.94 7.71
C ILE A 221 13.32 0.99 7.97
N TYR A 222 13.93 0.37 6.96
CA TYR A 222 14.94 -0.68 7.21
C TYR A 222 16.37 -0.15 7.40
N ASP A 223 16.68 1.02 6.83
CA ASP A 223 17.93 1.75 7.07
C ASP A 223 17.85 2.66 8.31
N ASP A 224 16.67 2.75 8.93
CA ASP A 224 16.50 3.49 10.19
C ASP A 224 17.13 2.70 11.34
N GLU A 225 18.10 3.30 12.03
CA GLU A 225 18.92 2.58 13.02
C GLU A 225 18.10 2.03 14.19
N ASP A 226 17.09 2.76 14.67
CA ASP A 226 16.24 2.31 15.78
C ASP A 226 15.39 1.09 15.36
N PHE A 227 14.80 1.15 14.16
CA PHE A 227 14.02 0.05 13.62
C PHE A 227 14.90 -1.17 13.29
N LYS A 228 16.07 -0.94 12.68
CA LYS A 228 17.06 -1.98 12.34
C LYS A 228 17.59 -2.68 13.58
N TRP A 229 17.98 -1.91 14.61
CA TRP A 229 18.41 -2.45 15.89
C TRP A 229 17.33 -3.37 16.47
N TRP A 230 16.06 -2.95 16.44
CA TRP A 230 14.99 -3.77 16.97
C TRP A 230 14.77 -5.08 16.18
N ILE A 231 14.77 -5.01 14.84
CA ILE A 231 14.66 -6.20 13.97
C ILE A 231 15.84 -7.17 14.19
N GLN A 232 17.02 -6.65 14.53
CA GLN A 232 18.18 -7.45 14.92
C GLN A 232 17.99 -8.11 16.30
N GLN A 233 17.46 -7.37 17.29
CA GLN A 233 17.15 -7.93 18.62
C GLN A 233 16.09 -9.04 18.57
N GLN A 234 15.10 -8.93 17.67
CA GLN A 234 14.11 -9.99 17.44
C GLN A 234 14.72 -11.34 17.07
N ARG A 235 15.90 -11.34 16.42
CA ARG A 235 16.63 -12.55 16.02
C ARG A 235 17.55 -13.10 17.11
N SER A 236 17.74 -12.40 18.22
CA SER A 236 18.44 -12.92 19.39
C SER A 236 17.62 -14.06 20.02
N ALA A 237 18.29 -15.16 20.39
CA ALA A 237 17.65 -16.40 20.88
C ALA A 237 16.71 -16.21 22.09
N TRP A 238 16.88 -15.14 22.87
CA TRP A 238 16.01 -14.77 23.99
C TRP A 238 14.68 -14.09 23.59
N VAL A 239 14.51 -13.66 22.33
CA VAL A 239 13.31 -12.97 21.80
C VAL A 239 12.52 -13.84 20.81
N ASN A 240 13.16 -14.85 20.19
CA ASN A 240 12.53 -15.79 19.25
C ASN A 240 11.31 -16.55 19.80
N TRP A 241 11.23 -16.79 21.12
CA TRP A 241 10.08 -17.48 21.73
C TRP A 241 8.82 -16.59 21.84
N ALA A 242 9.01 -15.27 21.82
CA ALA A 242 7.95 -14.28 22.00
C ALA A 242 7.65 -13.49 20.72
N SER A 243 8.34 -13.72 19.60
CA SER A 243 8.06 -13.00 18.35
C SER A 243 7.12 -13.81 17.44
N PRO A 244 6.05 -13.22 16.87
CA PRO A 244 5.26 -13.92 15.86
C PRO A 244 6.15 -14.34 14.68
N ALA A 245 5.91 -15.53 14.13
CA ALA A 245 6.59 -15.96 12.92
C ALA A 245 6.36 -14.92 11.81
N LEU A 246 7.45 -14.50 11.15
CA LEU A 246 7.38 -13.60 10.01
C LEU A 246 6.71 -14.34 8.85
N LYS A 247 5.42 -14.08 8.63
CA LYS A 247 4.62 -14.80 7.63
C LYS A 247 3.63 -13.90 6.90
N LEU A 248 3.31 -14.30 5.68
CA LEU A 248 2.24 -13.71 4.86
C LEU A 248 1.11 -14.73 4.70
N VAL A 249 -0.11 -14.36 5.10
CA VAL A 249 -1.27 -15.26 5.03
C VAL A 249 -2.21 -14.82 3.90
N PHE A 250 -2.50 -15.74 2.97
CA PHE A 250 -3.34 -15.58 1.78
C PHE A 250 -4.83 -15.81 2.05
N ALA A 251 -5.29 -15.37 3.21
CA ALA A 251 -6.69 -15.36 3.64
C ALA A 251 -7.03 -14.00 4.26
N SER A 252 -8.32 -13.68 4.39
CA SER A 252 -8.76 -12.46 5.08
C SER A 252 -8.54 -12.53 6.59
N SER A 253 -8.38 -13.72 7.16
CA SER A 253 -7.99 -13.92 8.57
C SER A 253 -6.52 -13.56 8.81
N CYS A 254 -6.17 -13.28 10.07
CA CYS A 254 -4.78 -13.02 10.47
C CYS A 254 -3.91 -14.28 10.45
N ASP A 255 -4.51 -15.44 10.64
CA ASP A 255 -3.83 -16.74 10.69
C ASP A 255 -4.61 -17.81 9.90
N THR A 256 -3.96 -18.94 9.64
CA THR A 256 -4.50 -20.12 8.98
C THR A 256 -3.76 -21.38 9.45
N ASP A 257 -4.50 -22.48 9.61
CA ASP A 257 -3.91 -23.80 9.84
C ASP A 257 -3.51 -24.51 8.53
N ASP A 258 -3.84 -23.91 7.37
CA ASP A 258 -3.48 -24.45 6.06
C ASP A 258 -2.11 -23.90 5.61
N PRO A 259 -1.05 -24.71 5.64
CA PRO A 259 0.28 -24.27 5.24
C PRO A 259 0.35 -23.88 3.75
N GLU A 260 -0.58 -24.29 2.90
CA GLU A 260 -0.65 -23.83 1.51
C GLU A 260 -1.06 -22.36 1.40
N LEU A 261 -1.78 -21.83 2.40
CA LEU A 261 -2.29 -20.47 2.42
C LEU A 261 -1.37 -19.49 3.17
N GLU A 262 -0.15 -19.89 3.53
CA GLU A 262 0.82 -18.98 4.14
C GLU A 262 2.23 -19.08 3.52
N SER A 263 2.95 -17.97 3.51
CA SER A 263 4.38 -17.91 3.19
C SER A 263 5.15 -17.49 4.42
N VAL A 264 5.81 -18.44 5.09
CA VAL A 264 6.68 -18.18 6.23
C VAL A 264 8.08 -17.84 5.73
N ALA A 265 8.70 -16.81 6.32
CA ALA A 265 10.05 -16.42 5.98
C ALA A 265 11.06 -17.54 6.31
N PRO A 266 12.03 -17.82 5.42
CA PRO A 266 13.18 -18.67 5.74
C PRO A 266 13.88 -18.21 7.03
N ARG A 267 14.41 -19.16 7.81
CA ARG A 267 15.01 -18.88 9.14
C ARG A 267 16.18 -17.89 9.09
N ASP A 268 16.89 -17.84 7.97
CA ASP A 268 18.04 -16.98 7.67
C ASP A 268 17.64 -15.63 7.05
N THR A 269 16.33 -15.35 6.92
CA THR A 269 15.86 -14.07 6.36
C THR A 269 16.30 -12.92 7.24
N MET A 270 17.03 -11.98 6.63
CA MET A 270 17.42 -10.72 7.23
C MET A 270 16.51 -9.62 6.69
N LEU A 271 15.54 -9.21 7.50
CA LEU A 271 14.53 -8.24 7.08
C LEU A 271 15.10 -6.86 6.75
N GLU A 272 16.18 -6.43 7.39
CA GLU A 272 16.84 -5.15 7.09
C GLU A 272 17.70 -5.22 5.82
N ASP A 273 18.16 -6.40 5.43
CA ASP A 273 18.96 -6.59 4.24
C ASP A 273 18.04 -6.72 3.02
N PHE A 274 18.16 -5.78 2.08
CA PHE A 274 17.31 -5.75 0.89
C PHE A 274 17.36 -7.06 0.10
N LYS A 275 18.54 -7.64 -0.08
CA LYS A 275 18.72 -8.85 -0.91
C LYS A 275 18.05 -10.06 -0.24
N SER A 276 18.32 -10.27 1.05
CA SER A 276 17.74 -11.35 1.85
C SER A 276 16.22 -11.23 1.92
N ARG A 277 15.70 -10.03 2.21
CA ARG A 277 14.25 -9.77 2.21
C ARG A 277 13.61 -10.04 0.84
N MET A 278 14.26 -9.61 -0.25
CA MET A 278 13.74 -9.85 -1.60
C MET A 278 13.71 -11.33 -2.00
N ILE A 279 14.58 -12.19 -1.45
CA ILE A 279 14.49 -13.65 -1.65
C ILE A 279 13.16 -14.17 -1.09
N TRP A 280 12.80 -13.80 0.14
CA TRP A 280 11.53 -14.22 0.72
C TRP A 280 10.32 -13.64 -0.05
N ILE A 281 10.39 -12.38 -0.46
CA ILE A 281 9.31 -11.74 -1.22
C ILE A 281 9.10 -12.41 -2.57
N ASP A 282 10.16 -12.83 -3.25
CA ASP A 282 10.06 -13.62 -4.49
C ASP A 282 9.39 -14.98 -4.26
N LEU A 283 9.74 -15.69 -3.18
CA LEU A 283 9.09 -16.94 -2.79
C LEU A 283 7.60 -16.73 -2.47
N ALA A 284 7.27 -15.69 -1.71
CA ALA A 284 5.90 -15.33 -1.37
C ALA A 284 5.07 -14.98 -2.63
N ALA A 285 5.67 -14.21 -3.56
CA ALA A 285 5.06 -13.85 -4.83
C ALA A 285 4.77 -15.06 -5.72
N LYS A 286 5.71 -16.02 -5.80
CA LYS A 286 5.52 -17.26 -6.57
C LYS A 286 4.44 -18.15 -5.95
N LYS A 287 4.41 -18.28 -4.62
CA LYS A 287 3.35 -19.03 -3.92
C LYS A 287 1.98 -18.40 -4.13
N PHE A 288 1.87 -17.08 -3.93
CA PHE A 288 0.67 -16.32 -4.25
C PHE A 288 0.24 -16.52 -5.71
N HIS A 289 1.18 -16.42 -6.65
CA HIS A 289 0.90 -16.60 -8.07
C HIS A 289 0.33 -18.00 -8.36
N GLY A 290 0.93 -19.05 -7.80
CA GLY A 290 0.41 -20.42 -7.90
C GLY A 290 -1.02 -20.55 -7.36
N LEU A 291 -1.31 -19.97 -6.19
CA LEU A 291 -2.66 -19.96 -5.61
C LEU A 291 -3.67 -19.21 -6.48
N MET A 292 -3.29 -18.08 -7.07
CA MET A 292 -4.15 -17.34 -7.99
C MET A 292 -4.46 -18.12 -9.28
N GLN A 293 -3.60 -19.05 -9.70
CA GLN A 293 -3.87 -19.94 -10.83
C GLN A 293 -4.73 -21.14 -10.42
N ALA A 294 -4.36 -21.83 -9.33
CA ALA A 294 -4.99 -23.09 -8.92
C ALA A 294 -6.26 -22.92 -8.09
N LYS A 295 -6.33 -21.87 -7.26
CA LYS A 295 -7.42 -21.59 -6.30
C LYS A 295 -8.02 -20.19 -6.54
N LYS A 296 -8.11 -19.75 -7.80
CA LYS A 296 -8.53 -18.39 -8.17
C LYS A 296 -9.81 -17.92 -7.48
N TYR A 297 -10.87 -18.73 -7.49
CA TYR A 297 -12.15 -18.36 -6.88
C TYR A 297 -12.01 -18.10 -5.38
N PHE A 298 -11.30 -18.98 -4.67
CA PHE A 298 -11.01 -18.79 -3.25
C PHE A 298 -10.23 -17.50 -3.01
N MET A 299 -9.14 -17.28 -3.75
CA MET A 299 -8.29 -16.10 -3.60
C MET A 299 -9.05 -14.80 -3.87
N GLU A 300 -9.88 -14.77 -4.92
CA GLU A 300 -10.73 -13.61 -5.22
C GLU A 300 -11.79 -13.37 -4.15
N HIS A 301 -12.34 -14.44 -3.55
CA HIS A 301 -13.26 -14.31 -2.42
C HIS A 301 -12.59 -13.72 -1.18
N GLN A 302 -11.36 -14.13 -0.86
CA GLN A 302 -10.59 -13.52 0.24
C GLN A 302 -10.35 -12.02 -0.01
N LEU A 303 -10.01 -11.65 -1.26
CA LEU A 303 -9.84 -10.25 -1.65
C LEU A 303 -11.15 -9.46 -1.58
N GLN A 304 -12.30 -10.06 -1.92
CA GLN A 304 -13.61 -9.42 -1.77
C GLN A 304 -13.93 -9.11 -0.31
N THR A 305 -13.66 -10.05 0.61
CA THR A 305 -13.80 -9.81 2.05
C THR A 305 -12.90 -8.67 2.50
N ILE A 306 -11.62 -8.66 2.11
CA ILE A 306 -10.68 -7.58 2.41
C ILE A 306 -11.16 -6.24 1.85
N ALA A 307 -11.66 -6.20 0.61
CA ALA A 307 -12.15 -5.00 -0.06
C ALA A 307 -13.30 -4.31 0.69
N SER A 308 -14.05 -5.05 1.51
CA SER A 308 -15.14 -4.51 2.34
C SER A 308 -14.65 -3.60 3.48
N TRP A 309 -13.37 -3.68 3.88
CA TRP A 309 -12.83 -2.91 5.00
C TRP A 309 -12.51 -1.45 4.65
N VAL A 310 -12.85 -0.99 3.44
CA VAL A 310 -12.61 0.39 2.98
C VAL A 310 -13.20 1.45 3.91
N GLY A 311 -14.28 1.11 4.63
CA GLY A 311 -14.97 1.99 5.57
C GLY A 311 -14.63 1.78 7.05
N HIS A 312 -13.64 0.94 7.39
CA HIS A 312 -13.26 0.67 8.79
C HIS A 312 -12.96 1.97 9.56
N GLN A 313 -13.45 2.12 10.78
CA GLN A 313 -13.27 3.34 11.59
C GLN A 313 -12.38 3.05 12.79
N ASP A 314 -11.82 4.12 13.37
CA ASP A 314 -11.24 4.04 14.71
C ASP A 314 -12.35 3.70 15.72
N ASP A 315 -12.02 2.92 16.74
CA ASP A 315 -12.93 2.69 17.86
C ASP A 315 -13.22 4.01 18.61
N GLN A 316 -14.46 4.19 19.05
CA GLN A 316 -14.92 5.46 19.65
C GLN A 316 -14.27 5.84 21.00
N ILE A 317 -13.37 5.02 21.54
CA ILE A 317 -12.81 5.14 22.89
C ILE A 317 -11.48 5.91 22.93
N VAL A 318 -10.93 6.33 21.78
CA VAL A 318 -9.63 7.01 21.77
C VAL A 318 -9.78 8.50 22.07
N THR A 319 -9.54 8.85 23.34
CA THR A 319 -9.01 10.19 23.69
C THR A 319 -7.63 10.38 23.05
N PRO A 320 -7.28 11.59 22.59
CA PRO A 320 -6.05 11.85 21.86
C PRO A 320 -4.84 11.78 22.82
N THR A 321 -4.29 10.59 23.03
CA THR A 321 -3.14 10.39 23.92
C THR A 321 -1.92 9.77 23.25
N MET A 322 -2.01 9.29 22.01
CA MET A 322 -0.83 8.97 21.21
C MET A 322 -0.47 10.19 20.34
N PRO A 323 0.80 10.59 20.33
CA PRO A 323 1.27 11.57 19.37
C PRO A 323 1.06 11.05 17.94
N LEU A 324 0.62 11.95 17.07
CA LEU A 324 0.42 11.74 15.64
C LEU A 324 1.67 11.19 14.94
#